data_AF-A0A2D9B6K2-F1
#
_entry.id   AF-A0A2D9B6K2-F1
#
_cell.length_a   1.000
_cell.length_b   1.000
_cell.length_c   1.000
_cell.angle_alpha   90.00
_cell.angle_beta   90.00
_cell.angle_gamma   90.00
#
_symmetry.space_group_name_H-M   'P 1'
#
loop_
_entity.id
_entity.type
_entity.pdbx_description
1 polymer ?
#
loop_
_entity_poly.entity_id
_entity_poly.type
_entity_poly.pdbx_seq_one_letter_code
_entity_poly.pdbx_strand_id
1 'polypeptide(L)'
;MKTKKRKVNNYEQVMKQASHMTLNDLKRHCISRGMDFQELIDGTVISLQNWYHRNSNNDIDLSRIAKFDDWLEKILRDRGKEELIHPQLRLSYISENQSDDKPKKEKPKKEKKKPREKNKHGIFKGTKKAYTFELQQKGKTLTQVIKKVTRKFPDASDKSIKIWYKKAARLNG
;
A
#
# COMPACT_ATOMS: atom_id res chain seq x y z
N MET A 1 -27.79 -39.78 1.95
CA MET A 1 -27.19 -38.61 1.23
C MET A 1 -26.26 -37.87 2.19
N LYS A 2 -25.01 -37.55 1.80
CA LYS A 2 -24.10 -36.76 2.65
C LYS A 2 -24.28 -35.27 2.32
N THR A 3 -24.89 -34.51 3.23
CA THR A 3 -24.99 -33.05 3.11
C THR A 3 -23.58 -32.43 3.20
N LYS A 4 -23.10 -31.83 2.10
CA LYS A 4 -21.86 -31.01 2.11
C LYS A 4 -22.03 -29.90 3.15
N LYS A 5 -21.33 -29.97 4.29
CA LYS A 5 -21.25 -28.86 5.25
C LYS A 5 -20.72 -27.63 4.49
N ARG A 6 -21.47 -26.53 4.48
CA ARG A 6 -20.99 -25.25 3.92
C ARG A 6 -19.73 -24.84 4.67
N LYS A 7 -18.60 -24.74 3.98
CA LYS A 7 -17.40 -24.10 4.52
C LYS A 7 -17.73 -22.62 4.69
N VAL A 8 -17.76 -22.12 5.91
CA VAL A 8 -17.86 -20.68 6.15
C VAL A 8 -16.43 -20.14 6.09
N ASN A 9 -16.05 -19.56 4.94
CA ASN A 9 -14.80 -18.82 4.86
C ASN A 9 -14.86 -17.61 5.80
N ASN A 10 -13.73 -17.31 6.46
CA ASN A 10 -13.63 -16.10 7.26
C ASN A 10 -13.70 -14.87 6.34
N TYR A 11 -14.69 -13.99 6.58
CA TYR A 11 -14.91 -12.72 5.88
C TYR A 11 -13.59 -11.94 5.69
N GLU A 12 -12.81 -11.80 6.76
CA GLU A 12 -11.56 -11.03 6.75
C GLU A 12 -10.50 -11.65 5.82
N GLN A 13 -10.44 -12.99 5.74
CA GLN A 13 -9.49 -13.68 4.87
C GLN A 13 -9.84 -13.50 3.40
N VAL A 14 -11.12 -13.62 3.05
CA VAL A 14 -11.59 -13.43 1.66
C VAL A 14 -11.41 -11.98 1.22
N MET A 15 -11.77 -11.01 2.07
CA MET A 15 -11.58 -9.59 1.77
C MET A 15 -10.09 -9.18 1.70
N LYS A 16 -9.23 -9.77 2.56
CA LYS A 16 -7.78 -9.59 2.49
C LYS A 16 -7.16 -10.22 1.24
N GLN A 17 -7.71 -11.33 0.75
CA GLN A 17 -7.30 -11.91 -0.53
C GLN A 17 -7.72 -11.01 -1.69
N ALA A 18 -8.98 -10.56 -1.68
CA ALA A 18 -9.60 -9.74 -2.73
C ALA A 18 -9.03 -8.31 -2.84
N SER A 19 -8.41 -7.78 -1.77
CA SER A 19 -7.72 -6.49 -1.77
C SER A 19 -6.30 -6.55 -2.37
N HIS A 20 -5.74 -7.74 -2.56
CA HIS A 20 -4.44 -7.96 -3.22
C HIS A 20 -4.57 -8.42 -4.68
N MET A 21 -5.77 -8.73 -5.15
CA MET A 21 -6.07 -9.15 -6.53
C MET A 21 -6.11 -7.97 -7.49
N THR A 22 -5.74 -8.18 -8.77
CA THR A 22 -6.03 -7.21 -9.83
C THR A 22 -7.50 -7.30 -10.26
N LEU A 23 -7.98 -6.31 -11.03
CA LEU A 23 -9.32 -6.35 -11.61
C LEU A 23 -9.54 -7.59 -12.48
N ASN A 24 -8.52 -8.04 -13.23
CA ASN A 24 -8.63 -9.23 -14.08
C ASN A 24 -8.70 -10.52 -13.25
N ASP A 25 -7.98 -10.58 -12.12
CA ASP A 25 -8.04 -11.74 -11.21
C ASP A 25 -9.40 -11.82 -10.49
N LEU A 26 -9.94 -10.68 -10.06
CA LEU A 26 -11.31 -10.58 -9.54
C LEU A 26 -12.33 -11.04 -10.60
N LYS A 27 -12.22 -10.55 -11.84
CA LYS A 27 -13.11 -10.96 -12.93
C LYS A 27 -13.03 -12.46 -13.22
N ARG A 28 -11.82 -13.04 -13.32
CA ARG A 28 -11.60 -14.50 -13.45
C ARG A 28 -12.31 -15.28 -12.33
N HIS A 29 -12.13 -14.85 -11.08
CA HIS A 29 -12.71 -15.51 -9.92
C HIS A 29 -14.23 -15.39 -9.82
N CYS A 30 -14.82 -14.30 -10.34
CA CYS A 30 -16.27 -14.12 -10.44
C CYS A 30 -16.87 -15.00 -11.57
N ILE A 31 -16.32 -14.93 -12.79
CA ILE A 31 -16.77 -15.75 -13.93
C ILE A 31 -16.76 -17.23 -13.56
N SER A 32 -15.62 -17.71 -13.03
CA SER A 32 -15.44 -19.13 -12.71
C SER A 32 -16.39 -19.64 -11.63
N ARG A 33 -16.95 -18.74 -10.80
CA ARG A 33 -17.92 -19.06 -9.73
C ARG A 33 -19.38 -18.86 -10.15
N GLY A 34 -19.63 -18.55 -11.42
CA GLY A 34 -20.98 -18.44 -11.97
C GLY A 34 -21.53 -17.02 -12.15
N MET A 35 -20.71 -15.96 -12.07
CA MET A 35 -21.17 -14.62 -12.43
C MET A 35 -21.63 -14.58 -13.90
N ASP A 36 -22.64 -13.76 -14.18
CA ASP A 36 -23.08 -13.47 -15.54
C ASP A 36 -22.05 -12.61 -16.30
N PHE A 37 -22.00 -12.75 -17.62
CA PHE A 37 -21.00 -12.08 -18.45
C PHE A 37 -21.26 -10.57 -18.60
N GLN A 38 -22.53 -10.14 -18.59
CA GLN A 38 -22.88 -8.71 -18.64
C GLN A 38 -22.66 -8.05 -17.28
N GLU A 39 -23.11 -8.69 -16.18
CA GLU A 39 -22.85 -8.23 -14.80
C GLU A 39 -21.35 -8.00 -14.53
N LEU A 40 -20.49 -8.85 -15.11
CA LEU A 40 -19.03 -8.74 -15.00
C LEU A 40 -18.43 -7.55 -15.78
N ILE A 41 -19.00 -7.18 -16.94
CA ILE A 41 -18.55 -6.02 -17.70
C ILE A 41 -18.89 -4.74 -16.93
N ASP A 42 -20.12 -4.63 -16.48
CA ASP A 42 -20.66 -3.45 -15.79
C ASP A 42 -20.16 -3.34 -14.33
N GLY A 43 -19.60 -4.43 -13.79
CA GLY A 43 -19.06 -4.53 -12.44
C GLY A 43 -17.82 -3.67 -12.17
N THR A 44 -17.93 -2.79 -11.17
CA THR A 44 -16.80 -2.07 -10.55
C THR A 44 -15.96 -2.99 -9.64
N VAL A 45 -14.73 -2.57 -9.29
CA VAL A 45 -13.88 -3.31 -8.33
C VAL A 45 -14.63 -3.65 -7.04
N ILE A 46 -15.39 -2.70 -6.49
CA ILE A 46 -16.11 -2.86 -5.21
C ILE A 46 -17.28 -3.84 -5.35
N SER A 47 -18.07 -3.75 -6.43
CA SER A 47 -19.18 -4.69 -6.65
C SER A 47 -18.68 -6.10 -6.94
N LEU A 48 -17.59 -6.25 -7.71
CA LEU A 48 -16.93 -7.53 -7.96
C LEU A 48 -16.36 -8.14 -6.67
N GLN A 49 -15.72 -7.36 -5.79
CA GLN A 49 -15.25 -7.83 -4.49
C GLN A 49 -16.41 -8.30 -3.58
N ASN A 50 -17.50 -7.53 -3.52
CA ASN A 50 -18.69 -7.88 -2.74
C ASN A 50 -19.37 -9.16 -3.25
N TRP A 51 -19.48 -9.33 -4.58
CA TRP A 51 -20.00 -10.54 -5.19
C TRP A 51 -19.06 -11.73 -4.95
N TYR A 52 -17.76 -11.56 -5.19
CA TYR A 52 -16.75 -12.59 -4.93
C TYR A 52 -16.79 -13.09 -3.50
N HIS A 53 -16.96 -12.19 -2.53
CA HIS A 53 -17.14 -12.58 -1.12
C HIS A 53 -18.39 -13.45 -0.93
N ARG A 54 -19.56 -12.97 -1.35
CA ARG A 54 -20.86 -13.67 -1.19
C ARG A 54 -20.87 -15.05 -1.84
N ASN A 55 -20.23 -15.18 -3.00
CA ASN A 55 -20.23 -16.37 -3.83
C ASN A 55 -18.92 -17.17 -3.71
N SER A 56 -18.04 -16.82 -2.76
CA SER A 56 -16.69 -17.42 -2.61
C SER A 56 -16.70 -18.95 -2.47
N ASN A 57 -17.80 -19.50 -1.94
CA ASN A 57 -18.06 -20.92 -1.69
C ASN A 57 -18.63 -21.69 -2.89
N ASN A 58 -18.94 -21.02 -4.01
CA ASN A 58 -19.39 -21.69 -5.23
C ASN A 58 -18.25 -22.55 -5.82
N ASP A 59 -18.62 -23.67 -6.43
CA ASP A 59 -17.67 -24.52 -7.18
C ASP A 59 -17.05 -23.71 -8.33
N ILE A 60 -15.79 -24.01 -8.66
CA ILE A 60 -14.97 -23.26 -9.64
C ILE A 60 -14.98 -23.98 -10.99
N ASP A 61 -15.64 -23.41 -11.99
CA ASP A 61 -15.63 -23.86 -13.39
C ASP A 61 -14.74 -22.94 -14.24
N LEU A 62 -13.52 -23.42 -14.55
CA LEU A 62 -12.57 -22.69 -15.39
C LEU A 62 -13.02 -22.58 -16.86
N SER A 63 -13.90 -23.48 -17.35
CA SER A 63 -14.39 -23.44 -18.74
C SER A 63 -15.19 -22.18 -19.04
N ARG A 64 -15.78 -21.55 -18.01
CA ARG A 64 -16.53 -20.29 -18.14
C ARG A 64 -15.65 -19.12 -18.58
N ILE A 65 -14.34 -19.15 -18.29
CA ILE A 65 -13.42 -18.07 -18.68
C ILE A 65 -13.23 -18.05 -20.20
N ALA A 66 -13.01 -19.22 -20.83
CA ALA A 66 -12.94 -19.32 -22.29
C ALA A 66 -14.26 -18.91 -22.95
N LYS A 67 -15.40 -19.39 -22.43
CA LYS A 67 -16.75 -19.02 -22.91
C LYS A 67 -17.03 -17.50 -22.81
N PHE A 68 -16.47 -16.83 -21.81
CA PHE A 68 -16.55 -15.37 -21.68
C PHE A 68 -15.73 -14.66 -22.77
N ASP A 69 -14.52 -15.13 -23.06
CA ASP A 69 -13.68 -14.55 -24.12
C ASP A 69 -14.33 -14.72 -25.51
N ASP A 70 -14.86 -15.91 -25.82
CA ASP A 70 -15.57 -16.18 -27.08
C ASP A 70 -16.81 -15.27 -27.25
N TRP A 71 -17.56 -15.07 -26.16
CA TRP A 71 -18.72 -14.18 -26.11
C TRP A 71 -18.34 -12.71 -26.28
N LEU A 72 -17.26 -12.27 -25.64
CA LEU A 72 -16.75 -10.91 -25.74
C LEU A 72 -16.24 -10.61 -27.16
N GLU A 73 -15.51 -11.54 -27.78
CA GLU A 73 -15.05 -11.40 -29.17
C GLU A 73 -16.22 -11.31 -30.14
N LYS A 74 -17.26 -12.14 -29.96
CA LYS A 74 -18.48 -12.02 -30.77
C LYS A 74 -19.10 -10.62 -30.67
N ILE A 75 -19.27 -10.09 -29.46
CA ILE A 75 -19.81 -8.74 -29.24
C ILE A 75 -18.92 -7.64 -29.87
N LEU A 76 -17.60 -7.80 -29.85
CA LEU A 76 -16.68 -6.86 -30.48
C LEU A 76 -16.80 -6.91 -32.01
N ARG A 77 -16.89 -8.10 -32.62
CA ARG A 77 -17.13 -8.27 -34.07
C ARG A 77 -18.48 -7.72 -34.51
N ASP A 78 -19.55 -8.04 -33.78
CA ASP A 78 -20.91 -7.56 -34.04
C ASP A 78 -21.00 -6.02 -33.96
N ARG A 79 -20.08 -5.37 -33.24
CA ARG A 79 -19.95 -3.90 -33.12
C ARG A 79 -18.92 -3.28 -34.09
N GLY A 80 -18.30 -4.08 -34.96
CA GLY A 80 -17.27 -3.64 -35.90
C GLY A 80 -15.94 -3.22 -35.24
N LYS A 81 -15.66 -3.69 -34.01
CA LYS A 81 -14.48 -3.32 -33.21
C LYS A 81 -13.42 -4.43 -33.17
N GLU A 82 -13.03 -4.92 -34.35
CA GLU A 82 -12.07 -6.02 -34.45
C GLU A 82 -10.66 -5.63 -33.99
N GLU A 83 -10.32 -4.32 -34.01
CA GLU A 83 -9.05 -3.78 -33.51
C GLU A 83 -8.82 -4.00 -32.00
N LEU A 84 -9.90 -4.27 -31.25
CA LEU A 84 -9.84 -4.57 -29.82
C LEU A 84 -9.71 -6.07 -29.52
N ILE A 85 -9.74 -6.93 -30.55
CA ILE A 85 -9.62 -8.38 -30.41
C ILE A 85 -8.14 -8.76 -30.43
N HIS A 86 -7.52 -8.83 -29.26
CA HIS A 86 -6.11 -9.18 -29.12
C HIS A 86 -5.89 -10.28 -28.06
N PRO A 87 -5.09 -11.33 -28.33
CA PRO A 87 -4.91 -12.46 -27.40
C PRO A 87 -4.49 -12.06 -25.99
N GLN A 88 -3.69 -10.99 -25.82
CA GLN A 88 -3.26 -10.52 -24.49
C GLN A 88 -4.38 -9.88 -23.65
N LEU A 89 -5.52 -9.52 -24.26
CA LEU A 89 -6.67 -8.92 -23.57
C LEU A 89 -7.68 -9.97 -23.09
N ARG A 90 -7.58 -11.22 -23.57
CA ARG A 90 -8.42 -12.35 -23.15
C ARG A 90 -8.23 -12.66 -21.66
N LEU A 91 -9.30 -12.94 -20.92
CA LEU A 91 -9.19 -13.36 -19.53
C LEU A 91 -8.62 -14.78 -19.39
N SER A 92 -8.70 -15.62 -20.42
CA SER A 92 -7.96 -16.90 -20.48
C SER A 92 -6.44 -16.73 -20.62
N TYR A 93 -5.94 -15.57 -21.07
CA TYR A 93 -4.50 -15.36 -21.28
C TYR A 93 -3.74 -15.21 -19.96
N ILE A 94 -3.19 -16.32 -19.47
CA ILE A 94 -2.21 -16.33 -18.40
C ILE A 94 -0.85 -16.07 -19.04
N SER A 95 -0.34 -14.84 -18.95
CA SER A 95 1.05 -14.57 -19.34
C SER A 95 1.97 -15.44 -18.48
N GLU A 96 2.95 -16.13 -19.08
CA GLU A 96 3.94 -16.95 -18.34
C GLU A 96 4.70 -16.15 -17.26
N ASN A 97 4.74 -14.83 -17.43
CA ASN A 97 5.17 -13.84 -16.45
C ASN A 97 4.27 -13.71 -15.17
N GLN A 98 3.28 -14.58 -14.97
CA GLN A 98 2.45 -14.69 -13.75
C GLN A 98 2.70 -15.99 -12.99
N SER A 99 3.66 -16.83 -13.42
CA SER A 99 4.29 -17.76 -12.48
C SER A 99 4.98 -16.96 -11.36
N ASP A 100 5.07 -17.55 -10.16
CA ASP A 100 5.79 -16.97 -9.02
C ASP A 100 7.32 -16.85 -9.25
N ASP A 101 7.80 -17.23 -10.44
CA ASP A 101 9.18 -17.14 -10.93
C ASP A 101 9.50 -15.83 -11.68
N LYS A 102 8.74 -14.77 -11.44
CA LYS A 102 9.35 -13.43 -11.55
C LYS A 102 10.35 -13.28 -10.40
N PRO A 103 11.68 -13.27 -10.64
CA PRO A 103 12.60 -12.84 -9.61
C PRO A 103 12.17 -11.44 -9.20
N LYS A 104 11.73 -11.30 -7.94
CA LYS A 104 11.33 -10.01 -7.38
C LYS A 104 12.49 -9.07 -7.68
N LYS A 105 12.31 -8.09 -8.59
CA LYS A 105 13.30 -7.04 -8.82
C LYS A 105 13.59 -6.47 -7.45
N GLU A 106 14.75 -6.81 -6.89
CA GLU A 106 15.12 -6.35 -5.57
C GLU A 106 15.22 -4.84 -5.73
N LYS A 107 14.17 -4.13 -5.28
CA LYS A 107 14.25 -2.69 -5.07
C LYS A 107 15.50 -2.53 -4.23
N PRO A 108 16.59 -1.91 -4.73
CA PRO A 108 17.88 -1.95 -4.07
C PRO A 108 17.63 -1.52 -2.65
N LYS A 109 17.91 -2.43 -1.70
CA LYS A 109 17.50 -2.28 -0.29
C LYS A 109 18.11 -0.98 0.20
N LYS A 110 17.34 0.11 0.15
CA LYS A 110 17.78 1.44 0.57
C LYS A 110 18.31 1.23 1.98
N GLU A 111 19.63 1.37 2.13
CA GLU A 111 20.28 1.09 3.40
C GLU A 111 19.50 1.82 4.47
N LYS A 112 19.02 1.07 5.47
CA LYS A 112 18.22 1.64 6.55
C LYS A 112 19.13 2.62 7.29
N LYS A 113 19.07 3.90 6.90
CA LYS A 113 19.89 4.97 7.48
C LYS A 113 19.79 4.82 8.99
N LYS A 114 20.94 4.61 9.64
CA LYS A 114 21.01 4.30 11.08
C LYS A 114 20.07 5.25 11.84
N PRO A 115 19.16 4.74 12.69
CA PRO A 115 18.21 5.59 13.40
C PRO A 115 18.93 6.75 14.08
N ARG A 116 18.50 7.99 13.80
CA ARG A 116 19.14 9.17 14.37
C ARG A 116 19.11 9.07 15.89
N GLU A 117 20.27 9.05 16.52
CA GLU A 117 20.38 8.97 17.97
C GLU A 117 19.66 10.13 18.66
N LYS A 118 18.92 9.82 19.71
CA LYS A 118 18.34 10.81 20.62
C LYS A 118 19.31 11.08 21.78
N ASN A 119 19.25 12.29 22.34
CA ASN A 119 19.94 12.63 23.59
C ASN A 119 19.10 12.17 24.80
N LYS A 120 19.63 12.38 26.02
CA LYS A 120 18.96 12.05 27.30
C LYS A 120 17.56 12.67 27.48
N HIS A 121 17.19 13.66 26.66
CA HIS A 121 15.89 14.37 26.70
C HIS A 121 15.00 14.04 25.49
N GLY A 122 15.28 12.93 24.79
CA GLY A 122 14.51 12.47 23.62
C GLY A 122 14.69 13.31 22.35
N ILE A 123 15.56 14.33 22.35
CA ILE A 123 15.81 15.21 21.21
C ILE A 123 16.87 14.59 20.30
N PHE A 124 16.62 14.52 19.00
CA PHE A 124 17.62 14.05 18.03
C PHE A 124 18.93 14.86 18.11
N LYS A 125 20.06 14.15 18.26
CA LYS A 125 21.41 14.71 18.23
C LYS A 125 21.66 15.45 16.90
N GLY A 126 22.53 16.45 16.93
CA GLY A 126 22.83 17.28 15.75
C GLY A 126 21.77 18.33 15.38
N THR A 127 20.64 18.42 16.08
CA THR A 127 19.63 19.47 15.84
C THR A 127 19.94 20.75 16.63
N LYS A 128 19.49 21.91 16.12
CA LYS A 128 19.53 23.22 16.81
C LYS A 128 19.00 23.14 18.25
N LYS A 129 17.91 22.36 18.42
CA LYS A 129 17.22 22.10 19.69
C LYS A 129 18.12 21.38 20.69
N ALA A 130 18.77 20.29 20.26
CA ALA A 130 19.71 19.54 21.10
C ALA A 130 20.92 20.39 21.50
N TYR A 131 21.46 21.21 20.59
CA TYR A 131 22.59 22.08 20.89
C TYR A 131 22.20 23.23 21.85
N THR A 132 20.98 23.77 21.74
CA THR A 132 20.45 24.75 22.71
C THR A 132 20.36 24.13 24.12
N PHE A 133 19.88 22.88 24.21
CA PHE A 133 19.79 22.12 25.45
C PHE A 133 21.15 21.84 26.11
N GLU A 134 22.19 21.57 25.30
CA GLU A 134 23.56 21.29 25.72
C GLU A 134 24.37 22.55 26.10
N LEU A 135 23.90 23.74 25.70
CA LEU A 135 24.52 25.02 26.07
C LEU A 135 23.92 25.62 27.35
N GLN A 136 22.61 25.43 27.56
CA GLN A 136 22.07 25.19 28.91
C GLN A 136 22.62 23.85 29.44
N GLN A 137 22.39 23.46 30.71
CA GLN A 137 23.15 22.40 31.43
C GLN A 137 24.62 22.79 31.68
N LYS A 138 25.34 23.23 30.64
CA LYS A 138 26.65 23.89 30.75
C LYS A 138 26.57 25.35 31.26
N GLY A 139 25.44 25.76 31.86
CA GLY A 139 25.27 27.03 32.58
C GLY A 139 25.43 28.32 31.76
N LYS A 140 25.43 28.27 30.42
CA LYS A 140 25.68 29.48 29.61
C LYS A 140 24.47 30.39 29.58
N THR A 141 24.71 31.69 29.64
CA THR A 141 23.63 32.70 29.61
C THR A 141 22.94 32.73 28.24
N LEU A 142 21.67 33.13 28.20
CA LEU A 142 20.83 33.12 26.99
C LEU A 142 21.52 33.81 25.78
N THR A 143 22.17 34.95 26.00
CA THR A 143 22.91 35.69 24.95
C THR A 143 24.10 34.88 24.40
N GLN A 144 24.84 34.18 25.26
CA GLN A 144 25.92 33.28 24.85
C GLN A 144 25.37 32.04 24.10
N VAL A 145 24.20 31.54 24.48
CA VAL A 145 23.52 30.44 23.78
C VAL A 145 23.10 30.88 22.38
N ILE A 146 22.45 32.03 22.24
CA ILE A 146 22.07 32.58 20.92
C ILE A 146 23.31 32.73 20.03
N LYS A 147 24.35 33.45 20.48
CA LYS A 147 25.59 33.63 19.70
C LYS A 147 26.25 32.31 19.28
N LYS A 148 26.23 31.28 20.14
CA LYS A 148 26.83 29.97 19.83
C LYS A 148 25.95 29.11 18.92
N VAL A 149 24.63 29.12 19.08
CA VAL A 149 23.69 28.38 18.22
C VAL A 149 23.67 28.98 16.82
N THR A 150 23.50 30.30 16.68
CA THR A 150 23.45 30.97 15.36
C THR A 150 24.79 30.83 14.61
N ARG A 151 25.93 30.83 15.30
CA ARG A 151 27.24 30.54 14.68
C ARG A 151 27.37 29.11 14.13
N LYS A 152 26.67 28.13 14.72
CA LYS A 152 26.70 26.72 14.29
C LYS A 152 25.56 26.38 13.32
N PHE A 153 24.47 27.13 13.37
CA PHE A 153 23.25 26.97 12.59
C PHE A 153 22.77 28.37 12.19
N PRO A 154 23.24 28.95 11.06
CA PRO A 154 22.90 30.32 10.67
C PRO A 154 21.40 30.50 10.36
N ASP A 155 20.69 29.41 10.07
CA ASP A 155 19.24 29.35 9.89
C ASP A 155 18.46 29.25 11.23
N ALA A 156 19.10 29.50 12.38
CA ALA A 156 18.47 29.45 13.69
C ALA A 156 17.79 30.78 14.08
N SER A 157 16.47 30.76 14.21
CA SER A 157 15.71 31.89 14.76
C SER A 157 15.89 32.03 16.28
N ASP A 158 16.25 33.23 16.74
CA ASP A 158 16.31 33.64 18.14
C ASP A 158 15.05 33.28 18.95
N LYS A 159 13.86 33.42 18.35
CA LYS A 159 12.58 33.07 19.00
C LYS A 159 12.54 31.58 19.34
N SER A 160 13.02 30.73 18.43
CA SER A 160 13.15 29.29 18.68
C SER A 160 14.18 29.00 19.76
N ILE A 161 15.36 29.63 19.72
CA ILE A 161 16.42 29.42 20.71
C ILE A 161 15.91 29.78 22.12
N LYS A 162 15.22 30.91 22.28
CA LYS A 162 14.60 31.35 23.55
C LYS A 162 13.60 30.32 24.11
N ILE A 163 12.76 29.73 23.26
CA ILE A 163 11.79 28.69 23.67
C ILE A 163 12.51 27.43 24.18
N TRP A 164 13.49 26.92 23.42
CA TRP A 164 14.22 25.71 23.81
C TRP A 164 15.14 25.94 25.01
N TYR A 165 15.69 27.14 25.19
CA TYR A 165 16.44 27.52 26.40
C TYR A 165 15.57 27.51 27.67
N LYS A 166 14.38 28.14 27.62
CA LYS A 166 13.42 28.09 28.74
C LYS A 166 12.95 26.66 29.04
N LYS A 167 12.73 25.85 27.99
CA LYS A 167 12.36 24.42 28.16
C LYS A 167 13.49 23.58 28.76
N ALA A 168 14.75 23.87 28.43
CA ALA A 168 15.91 23.22 29.01
C ALA A 168 16.07 23.57 30.49
N ALA A 169 15.91 24.85 30.86
CA ALA A 169 15.96 25.29 32.26
C ALA A 169 14.94 24.55 33.14
N ARG A 170 13.69 24.41 32.68
CA ARG A 170 12.60 23.66 33.37
C ARG A 170 12.78 22.13 33.43
N LEU A 171 13.85 21.58 32.87
CA LEU A 171 14.16 20.14 32.90
C LEU A 171 15.48 19.85 33.62
N ASN A 172 16.15 20.90 34.13
CA ASN A 172 17.41 20.81 34.88
C ASN A 172 17.27 21.30 36.33
N GLY A 173 16.14 21.90 36.68
CA GLY A 173 15.70 22.26 38.03
C GLY A 173 14.26 21.84 38.20
#